data_AF-A0A9D9TP62-F1
#
_entry.id   AF-A0A9D9TP62-F1
#
_cell.length_a   1.000
_cell.length_b   1.000
_cell.length_c   1.000
_cell.angle_alpha   90.00
_cell.angle_beta   90.00
_cell.angle_gamma   90.00
#
_symmetry.space_group_name_H-M   'P 1'
#
loop_
_entity.id
_entity.type
_entity.pdbx_description
1 polymer ?
#
loop_
_entity_poly.entity_id
_entity_poly.type
_entity_poly.pdbx_seq_one_letter_code
_entity_poly.pdbx_strand_id
1 'polypeptide(L)'
;MKNFSLALSGLALFFTLVFSGCSSSEPGPTTTTPATKTLKEKITGAKWKVKTAYEEYSPVYELGSATNKSPNYSKFILDFTNPVTGKLTEVDDSQYSFTLSVDELKSTLSLSAITPAISGGDYSYTATFNANDTEVTLVRSAISPKSAKNIKLVMVKM
;
A
#
# COMPACT_ATOMS: atom_id res chain seq x y z
N MET A 1 22.74 52.37 -2.50
CA MET A 1 22.46 53.43 -1.50
C MET A 1 22.13 52.77 -0.18
N LYS A 2 22.82 53.22 0.88
CA LYS A 2 22.49 53.15 2.32
C LYS A 2 22.35 51.77 2.99
N ASN A 3 23.48 51.37 3.56
CA ASN A 3 23.71 50.74 4.87
C ASN A 3 22.59 50.96 5.91
N PHE A 4 22.34 49.96 6.75
CA PHE A 4 22.19 50.19 8.20
C PHE A 4 22.70 48.97 9.00
N SER A 5 23.72 49.23 9.80
CA SER A 5 24.26 48.41 10.87
C SER A 5 23.67 48.92 12.18
N LEU A 6 23.45 48.05 13.18
CA LEU A 6 23.80 48.31 14.59
C LEU A 6 23.57 47.07 15.46
N ALA A 7 24.57 46.82 16.30
CA ALA A 7 24.72 45.75 17.28
C ALA A 7 24.08 46.11 18.64
N LEU A 8 23.83 45.10 19.47
CA LEU A 8 23.84 45.21 20.94
C LEU A 8 23.90 43.77 21.52
N SER A 9 25.04 43.31 22.02
CA SER A 9 25.55 43.46 23.40
C SER A 9 24.57 42.99 24.46
N GLY A 10 24.89 41.85 25.08
CA GLY A 10 24.12 41.23 26.16
C GLY A 10 24.93 40.12 26.83
N LEU A 11 26.01 40.54 27.50
CA LEU A 11 26.83 39.74 28.42
C LEU A 11 25.96 39.28 29.60
N ALA A 12 25.78 37.97 29.79
CA ALA A 12 25.20 37.40 31.01
C ALA A 12 26.23 36.50 31.71
N LEU A 13 26.57 36.92 32.93
CA LEU A 13 27.45 36.24 33.87
C LEU A 13 26.88 34.91 34.37
N PHE A 14 27.79 33.94 34.49
CA PHE A 14 27.96 32.97 35.59
C PHE A 14 26.75 32.56 36.44
N PHE A 15 26.40 31.28 36.35
CA PHE A 15 26.09 30.48 37.55
C PHE A 15 26.58 29.04 37.35
N THR A 16 27.72 28.72 37.98
CA THR A 16 28.21 27.35 38.16
C THR A 16 27.41 26.66 39.25
N LEU A 17 26.62 25.66 38.88
CA LEU A 17 26.08 24.66 39.80
C LEU A 17 26.87 23.37 39.64
N VAL A 18 27.62 23.03 40.69
CA VAL A 18 28.33 21.78 40.87
C VAL A 18 27.31 20.77 41.39
N PHE A 19 26.98 19.74 40.61
CA PHE A 19 26.35 18.52 41.11
C PHE A 19 27.23 17.33 40.74
N SER A 20 28.07 16.91 41.70
CA SER A 20 28.51 15.52 41.76
C SER A 20 27.33 14.68 42.23
N GLY A 21 26.68 14.01 41.27
CA GLY A 21 25.68 12.99 41.52
C GLY A 21 25.91 11.84 40.55
N CYS A 22 26.61 10.80 41.01
CA CYS A 22 26.62 9.50 40.36
C CYS A 22 25.23 8.88 40.52
N SER A 23 24.47 8.75 39.44
CA SER A 23 23.29 7.88 39.36
C SER A 23 22.95 7.61 37.90
N SER A 24 22.98 6.32 37.56
CA SER A 24 22.33 5.61 36.46
C SER A 24 22.08 6.36 35.15
N SER A 25 22.72 5.84 34.10
CA SER A 25 22.34 6.00 32.70
C SER A 25 20.85 5.68 32.50
N GLU A 26 20.01 6.70 32.47
CA GLU A 26 18.64 6.57 32.01
C GLU A 26 18.67 6.59 30.46
N PRO A 27 18.22 5.53 29.77
CA PRO A 27 18.05 5.60 28.34
C PRO A 27 16.98 6.67 28.07
N GLY A 28 17.35 7.73 27.36
CA GLY A 28 16.44 8.81 26.98
C GLY A 28 15.18 8.27 26.29
N PRO A 29 14.10 9.07 26.21
CA PRO A 29 12.85 8.64 25.59
C PRO A 29 13.16 8.21 24.16
N THR A 30 13.06 6.91 23.90
CA THR A 30 13.05 6.38 22.55
C THR A 30 11.78 6.90 21.90
N THR A 31 11.89 8.01 21.17
CA THR A 31 10.98 8.33 20.08
C THR A 31 11.09 7.21 19.07
N THR A 32 10.29 6.16 19.28
CA THR A 32 10.09 5.08 18.33
C THR A 32 9.35 5.69 17.14
N THR A 33 10.08 6.24 16.18
CA THR A 33 9.53 6.51 14.86
C THR A 33 8.87 5.21 14.40
N PRO A 34 7.57 5.21 14.08
CA PRO A 34 6.92 4.01 13.58
C PRO A 34 7.71 3.52 12.36
N ALA A 35 8.25 2.30 12.44
CA ALA A 35 8.92 1.71 11.29
C ALA A 35 7.92 1.70 10.13
N THR A 36 8.29 2.31 9.00
CA THR A 36 7.45 2.33 7.81
C THR A 36 7.38 0.92 7.26
N LYS A 37 6.18 0.33 7.24
CA LYS A 37 5.95 -1.01 6.69
C LYS A 37 6.32 -1.05 5.21
N THR A 38 7.01 -2.12 4.82
CA THR A 38 7.28 -2.49 3.42
C THR A 38 5.99 -2.84 2.67
N LEU A 39 6.01 -2.84 1.34
CA LEU A 39 4.88 -3.25 0.51
C LEU A 39 4.45 -4.68 0.84
N LYS A 40 5.41 -5.59 1.02
CA LYS A 40 5.13 -6.96 1.44
C LYS A 40 4.41 -7.04 2.79
N GLU A 41 4.85 -6.27 3.80
CA GLU A 41 4.18 -6.23 5.10
C GLU A 41 2.78 -5.62 5.05
N LYS A 42 2.54 -4.67 4.14
CA LYS A 42 1.22 -4.05 3.94
C LYS A 42 0.22 -4.99 3.29
N ILE A 43 0.65 -5.78 2.30
CA ILE A 43 -0.24 -6.61 1.50
C ILE A 43 -0.51 -7.99 2.13
N THR A 44 0.50 -8.61 2.76
CA THR A 44 0.42 -9.98 3.29
C THR A 44 -0.37 -10.08 4.60
N GLY A 45 -0.90 -11.27 4.89
CA GLY A 45 -1.73 -11.52 6.07
C GLY A 45 -3.15 -10.94 5.96
N ALA A 46 -3.60 -10.61 4.75
CA ALA A 46 -4.87 -9.92 4.53
C ALA A 46 -5.59 -10.44 3.27
N LYS A 47 -6.91 -10.30 3.29
CA LYS A 47 -7.75 -10.42 2.10
C LYS A 47 -8.22 -9.03 1.67
N TRP A 48 -8.38 -8.88 0.37
CA TRP A 48 -8.74 -7.62 -0.26
C TRP A 48 -9.93 -7.83 -1.17
N LYS A 49 -10.94 -6.99 -1.04
CA LYS A 49 -12.09 -6.96 -1.94
C LYS A 49 -12.16 -5.64 -2.69
N VAL A 50 -12.74 -5.65 -3.87
CA VAL A 50 -12.91 -4.43 -4.66
C VAL A 50 -13.89 -3.48 -3.98
N LYS A 51 -13.45 -2.24 -3.76
CA LYS A 51 -14.30 -1.09 -3.42
C LYS A 51 -14.75 -0.37 -4.68
N THR A 52 -13.84 -0.14 -5.63
CA THR A 52 -14.15 0.49 -6.91
C THR A 52 -13.32 -0.16 -8.02
N ALA A 53 -13.92 -0.45 -9.17
CA ALA A 53 -13.20 -0.92 -10.36
C ALA A 53 -13.36 0.07 -11.52
N TYR A 54 -12.28 0.25 -12.26
CA TYR A 54 -12.21 1.05 -13.46
C TYR A 54 -11.79 0.19 -14.65
N GLU A 55 -12.47 0.39 -15.76
CA GLU A 55 -12.12 -0.15 -17.07
C GLU A 55 -11.88 1.02 -18.03
N GLU A 56 -10.71 1.08 -18.68
CA GLU A 56 -10.30 2.24 -19.49
C GLU A 56 -10.55 3.58 -18.77
N TYR A 57 -10.13 3.64 -17.49
CA TYR A 57 -10.26 4.82 -16.63
C TYR A 57 -11.70 5.25 -16.28
N SER A 58 -12.73 4.53 -16.72
CA SER A 58 -14.12 4.79 -16.36
C SER A 58 -14.58 3.88 -15.22
N PRO A 59 -15.25 4.40 -14.18
CA PRO A 59 -15.78 3.56 -13.11
C PRO A 59 -16.87 2.65 -13.67
N VAL A 60 -16.74 1.34 -13.41
CA VAL A 60 -17.71 0.31 -13.80
C VAL A 60 -18.34 -0.39 -12.61
N TYR A 61 -17.71 -0.27 -11.45
CA TYR A 61 -18.18 -0.84 -10.20
C TYR A 61 -17.82 0.05 -9.02
N GLU A 62 -18.76 0.22 -8.10
CA GLU A 62 -18.60 0.82 -6.79
C GLU A 62 -19.39 0.02 -5.75
N LEU A 63 -18.73 -0.34 -4.66
CA LEU A 63 -19.33 -1.12 -3.57
C LEU A 63 -20.50 -0.37 -2.96
N GLY A 64 -21.65 -1.03 -2.87
CA GLY A 64 -22.90 -0.44 -2.33
C GLY A 64 -23.73 0.33 -3.36
N SER A 65 -23.22 0.56 -4.57
CA SER A 65 -24.02 1.15 -5.66
C SER A 65 -24.99 0.12 -6.25
N ALA A 66 -26.23 0.54 -6.49
CA ALA A 66 -27.27 -0.26 -7.14
C ALA A 66 -27.18 -0.24 -8.68
N THR A 67 -26.41 0.68 -9.27
CA THR A 67 -26.38 0.94 -10.72
C THR A 67 -25.02 0.64 -11.35
N ASN A 68 -24.34 -0.39 -10.86
CA ASN A 68 -23.04 -0.80 -11.38
C ASN A 68 -23.16 -1.35 -12.81
N LYS A 69 -22.27 -0.88 -13.72
CA LYS A 69 -22.17 -1.41 -15.09
C LYS A 69 -21.64 -2.85 -15.10
N SER A 70 -20.72 -3.15 -14.19
CA SER A 70 -20.10 -4.46 -14.01
C SER A 70 -20.25 -4.92 -12.54
N PRO A 71 -21.45 -5.34 -12.10
CA PRO A 71 -21.72 -5.69 -10.70
C PRO A 71 -20.90 -6.89 -10.20
N ASN A 72 -20.39 -7.71 -11.13
CA ASN A 72 -19.62 -8.91 -10.86
C ASN A 72 -18.24 -8.66 -10.20
N TYR A 73 -17.71 -7.42 -10.24
CA TYR A 73 -16.53 -7.06 -9.45
C TYR A 73 -16.74 -7.20 -7.93
N SER A 74 -17.99 -7.29 -7.45
CA SER A 74 -18.31 -7.65 -6.06
C SER A 74 -17.75 -9.01 -5.63
N LYS A 75 -17.50 -9.93 -6.58
CA LYS A 75 -16.89 -11.24 -6.34
C LYS A 75 -15.38 -11.23 -6.38
N PHE A 76 -14.77 -10.17 -6.91
CA PHE A 76 -13.33 -10.12 -7.12
C PHE A 76 -12.61 -9.97 -5.77
N ILE A 77 -11.78 -10.98 -5.45
CA ILE A 77 -11.07 -11.06 -4.17
C ILE A 77 -9.61 -11.44 -4.45
N LEU A 78 -8.70 -10.73 -3.80
CA LEU A 78 -7.30 -11.13 -3.67
C LEU A 78 -7.01 -11.53 -2.23
N ASP A 79 -6.63 -12.79 -2.03
CA ASP A 79 -6.29 -13.36 -0.73
C ASP A 79 -4.77 -13.54 -0.65
N PHE A 80 -4.12 -12.73 0.18
CA PHE A 80 -2.69 -12.80 0.49
C PHE A 80 -2.47 -13.20 1.95
N THR A 81 -3.38 -13.97 2.54
CA THR A 81 -3.26 -14.42 3.93
C THR A 81 -1.97 -15.21 4.16
N ASN A 82 -1.45 -15.88 3.13
CA ASN A 82 -0.12 -16.50 3.13
C ASN A 82 0.93 -15.56 2.51
N PRO A 83 2.16 -15.47 3.06
CA PRO A 83 3.19 -14.53 2.59
C PRO A 83 3.86 -14.91 1.26
N VAL A 84 3.67 -16.14 0.77
CA VAL A 84 4.30 -16.66 -0.46
C VAL A 84 3.26 -17.01 -1.50
N THR A 85 2.12 -17.54 -1.09
CA THR A 85 1.04 -17.95 -2.00
C THR A 85 -0.22 -17.15 -1.74
N GLY A 86 -1.10 -17.09 -2.73
CA GLY A 86 -2.38 -16.43 -2.59
C GLY A 86 -3.49 -17.08 -3.40
N LYS A 87 -4.70 -16.54 -3.26
CA LYS A 87 -5.85 -16.90 -4.07
C LYS A 87 -6.44 -15.68 -4.75
N LEU A 88 -6.90 -15.86 -5.98
CA LEU A 88 -7.61 -14.86 -6.75
C LEU A 88 -9.00 -15.43 -7.07
N THR A 89 -10.05 -14.71 -6.70
CA THR A 89 -11.38 -14.89 -7.27
C THR A 89 -11.60 -13.80 -8.29
N GLU A 90 -11.87 -14.17 -9.54
CA GLU A 90 -12.16 -13.23 -10.64
C GLU A 90 -13.65 -12.86 -10.70
N VAL A 91 -13.99 -11.92 -11.59
CA VAL A 91 -15.36 -11.41 -11.76
C VAL A 91 -16.38 -12.50 -12.17
N ASP A 92 -15.94 -13.58 -12.81
CA ASP A 92 -16.79 -14.71 -13.20
C ASP A 92 -16.84 -15.82 -12.13
N ASP A 93 -16.38 -15.53 -10.91
CA ASP A 93 -16.32 -16.48 -9.79
C ASP A 93 -15.28 -17.60 -9.94
N SER A 94 -14.47 -17.55 -11.01
CA SER A 94 -13.34 -18.46 -11.17
C SER A 94 -12.31 -18.22 -10.08
N GLN A 95 -11.82 -19.32 -9.50
CA GLN A 95 -10.82 -19.28 -8.43
C GLN A 95 -9.47 -19.81 -8.92
N TYR A 96 -8.43 -19.10 -8.54
CA TYR A 96 -7.05 -19.43 -8.89
C TYR A 96 -6.16 -19.37 -7.66
N SER A 97 -5.13 -20.20 -7.62
CA SER A 97 -3.98 -20.03 -6.73
C SER A 97 -2.81 -19.41 -7.49
N PHE A 98 -1.91 -18.72 -6.79
CA PHE A 98 -0.70 -18.15 -7.38
C PHE A 98 0.44 -18.07 -6.36
N THR A 99 1.65 -17.84 -6.85
CA THR A 99 2.81 -17.39 -6.07
C THR A 99 2.92 -15.88 -6.14
N LEU A 100 3.15 -15.23 -5.00
CA LEU A 100 3.34 -13.78 -4.89
C LEU A 100 4.83 -13.45 -4.94
N SER A 101 5.20 -12.49 -5.79
CA SER A 101 6.48 -11.79 -5.76
C SER A 101 6.26 -10.29 -5.61
N VAL A 102 7.11 -9.61 -4.85
CA VAL A 102 7.00 -8.17 -4.56
C VAL A 102 8.31 -7.49 -4.94
N ASP A 103 8.23 -6.46 -5.77
CA ASP A 103 9.33 -5.53 -6.06
C ASP A 103 9.07 -4.23 -5.28
N GLU A 104 9.75 -4.10 -4.14
CA GLU A 104 9.62 -2.94 -3.23
C GLU A 104 10.03 -1.62 -3.90
N LEU A 105 11.02 -1.65 -4.81
CA LEU A 105 11.54 -0.44 -5.45
C LEU A 105 10.56 0.10 -6.49
N LYS A 106 9.86 -0.78 -7.20
CA LYS A 106 8.87 -0.41 -8.23
C LYS A 106 7.44 -0.39 -7.72
N SER A 107 7.23 -0.75 -6.46
CA SER A 107 5.91 -0.96 -5.86
C SER A 107 5.05 -1.92 -6.69
N THR A 108 5.65 -3.02 -7.14
CA THR A 108 4.99 -3.99 -8.04
C THR A 108 4.68 -5.30 -7.32
N LEU A 109 3.47 -5.80 -7.52
CA LEU A 109 3.03 -7.14 -7.14
C LEU A 109 2.95 -8.01 -8.40
N SER A 110 3.59 -9.16 -8.38
CA SER A 110 3.52 -10.15 -9.46
C SER A 110 2.89 -11.43 -8.94
N LEU A 111 1.83 -11.87 -9.60
CA LEU A 111 1.12 -13.12 -9.35
C LEU A 111 1.51 -14.09 -10.46
N SER A 112 2.28 -15.11 -10.10
CA SER A 112 2.82 -16.10 -11.04
C SER A 112 2.39 -17.52 -10.69
N ALA A 113 2.70 -18.47 -11.58
CA ALA A 113 2.35 -19.89 -11.42
C ALA A 113 0.84 -20.07 -11.15
N ILE A 114 0.03 -19.29 -11.87
CA ILE A 114 -1.42 -19.24 -11.68
C ILE A 114 -2.03 -20.59 -12.04
N THR A 115 -2.80 -21.18 -11.11
CA THR A 115 -3.43 -22.49 -11.28
C THR A 115 -4.93 -22.44 -10.98
N PRO A 116 -5.80 -22.93 -11.87
CA PRO A 116 -5.50 -23.40 -13.23
C PRO A 116 -4.93 -22.28 -14.10
N ALA A 117 -4.18 -22.65 -15.15
CA ALA A 117 -3.59 -21.68 -16.05
C ALA A 117 -4.67 -20.79 -16.67
N ILE A 118 -4.39 -19.50 -16.77
CA ILE A 118 -5.30 -18.51 -17.33
C ILE A 118 -4.80 -17.97 -18.66
N SER A 119 -5.74 -17.60 -19.52
CA SER A 119 -5.42 -16.82 -20.71
C SER A 119 -4.74 -15.51 -20.27
N GLY A 120 -3.68 -15.10 -20.96
CA GLY A 120 -2.88 -13.92 -20.59
C GLY A 120 -1.76 -14.16 -19.58
N GLY A 121 -1.63 -15.37 -19.01
CA GLY A 121 -0.49 -15.75 -18.16
C GLY A 121 -0.43 -15.04 -16.81
N ASP A 122 0.78 -14.77 -16.33
CA ASP A 122 1.03 -14.12 -15.05
C ASP A 122 0.46 -12.69 -15.00
N TYR A 123 0.05 -12.25 -13.81
CA TYR A 123 -0.46 -10.89 -13.60
C TYR A 123 0.58 -10.04 -12.89
N SER A 124 0.67 -8.77 -13.29
CA SER A 124 1.52 -7.78 -12.63
C SER A 124 0.71 -6.51 -12.36
N TYR A 125 0.88 -5.96 -11.17
CA TYR A 125 0.18 -4.77 -10.69
C TYR A 125 1.16 -3.78 -10.07
N THR A 126 1.05 -2.51 -10.41
CA THR A 126 1.58 -1.44 -9.54
C THR A 126 0.60 -1.22 -8.39
N ALA A 127 1.12 -1.19 -7.17
CA ALA A 127 0.35 -1.04 -5.94
C ALA A 127 0.64 0.29 -5.25
N THR A 128 -0.40 0.98 -4.81
CA THR A 128 -0.29 2.22 -4.02
C THR A 128 -1.26 2.17 -2.85
N PHE A 129 -0.71 2.15 -1.63
CA PHE A 129 -1.49 2.11 -0.40
C PHE A 129 -1.87 3.51 0.06
N ASN A 130 -3.03 3.61 0.73
CA ASN A 130 -3.35 4.81 1.50
C ASN A 130 -2.47 4.92 2.76
N ALA A 131 -2.58 6.04 3.47
CA ALA A 131 -1.73 6.31 4.65
C ALA A 131 -1.91 5.32 5.81
N ASN A 132 -3.06 4.61 5.86
CA ASN A 132 -3.43 3.73 6.96
C ASN A 132 -3.32 2.25 6.62
N ASP A 133 -2.84 1.91 5.42
CA ASP A 133 -2.77 0.55 4.87
C ASP A 133 -4.12 -0.21 4.88
N THR A 134 -5.24 0.52 4.82
CA THR A 134 -6.60 -0.06 4.77
C THR A 134 -7.14 -0.16 3.35
N GLU A 135 -6.55 0.59 2.42
CA GLU A 135 -6.90 0.60 1.01
C GLU A 135 -5.65 0.51 0.14
N VAL A 136 -5.77 -0.21 -0.97
CA VAL A 136 -4.74 -0.30 -2.00
C VAL A 136 -5.35 -0.04 -3.36
N THR A 137 -4.70 0.82 -4.14
CA THR A 137 -4.95 0.96 -5.57
C THR A 137 -4.01 0.03 -6.32
N LEU A 138 -4.57 -0.87 -7.13
CA LEU A 138 -3.85 -1.76 -8.03
C LEU A 138 -4.11 -1.35 -9.47
N VAL A 139 -3.06 -1.11 -10.25
CA VAL A 139 -3.15 -0.88 -11.69
C VAL A 139 -2.49 -2.06 -12.39
N ARG A 140 -3.28 -2.80 -13.19
CA ARG A 140 -2.78 -3.97 -13.92
C ARG A 140 -1.91 -3.51 -15.09
N SER A 141 -0.72 -4.10 -15.23
CA SER A 141 0.24 -3.72 -16.28
C SER A 141 -0.18 -4.17 -17.68
N ALA A 142 -0.98 -5.23 -17.79
CA ALA A 142 -1.46 -5.79 -19.05
C ALA A 142 -2.99 -5.70 -19.17
N ILE A 143 -3.47 -5.62 -20.40
CA ILE A 143 -4.90 -5.64 -20.74
C ILE A 143 -5.53 -6.93 -20.18
N SER A 144 -6.70 -6.80 -19.58
CA SER A 144 -7.46 -7.96 -19.11
C SER A 144 -7.95 -8.80 -20.30
N PRO A 145 -7.68 -10.11 -20.34
CA PRO A 145 -8.20 -10.99 -21.37
C PRO A 145 -9.73 -11.14 -21.30
N LYS A 146 -10.33 -10.85 -20.13
CA LYS A 146 -11.79 -10.97 -19.91
C LYS A 146 -12.56 -9.76 -20.41
N SER A 147 -12.02 -8.56 -20.23
CA SER A 147 -12.69 -7.32 -20.64
C SER A 147 -12.08 -6.66 -21.87
N ALA A 148 -10.91 -7.12 -22.33
CA ALA A 148 -10.08 -6.48 -23.36
C ALA A 148 -9.73 -5.02 -23.05
N LYS A 149 -9.65 -4.67 -21.75
CA LYS A 149 -9.39 -3.30 -21.28
C LYS A 149 -8.32 -3.23 -20.20
N ASN A 150 -7.75 -2.05 -20.02
CA ASN A 150 -6.93 -1.71 -18.85
C ASN A 150 -7.79 -1.71 -17.58
N ILE A 151 -7.27 -2.33 -16.52
CA ILE A 151 -7.95 -2.48 -15.24
C ILE A 151 -7.21 -1.71 -14.14
N LYS A 152 -7.96 -0.89 -13.41
CA LYS A 152 -7.55 -0.31 -12.13
C LYS A 152 -8.56 -0.68 -11.05
N LEU A 153 -8.08 -1.19 -9.93
CA LEU A 153 -8.87 -1.60 -8.78
C LEU A 153 -8.50 -0.75 -7.58
N VAL A 154 -9.49 -0.17 -6.91
CA VAL A 154 -9.35 0.32 -5.54
C VAL A 154 -9.93 -0.77 -4.65
N MET A 155 -9.11 -1.33 -3.77
CA MET A 155 -9.46 -2.44 -2.91
C MET A 155 -9.39 -2.04 -1.45
N VAL A 156 -10.29 -2.59 -0.65
CA VAL A 156 -10.32 -2.44 0.80
C VAL A 156 -9.93 -3.75 1.44
N LYS A 157 -9.19 -3.65 2.56
CA LYS A 157 -8.88 -4.78 3.41
C LYS A 157 -10.18 -5.34 4.04
N MET A 158 -10.29 -6.67 4.07
CA MET A 158 -11.41 -7.40 4.69
C MET A 158 -11.13 -7.77 6.14
#